data_AF-A0A3N9UM34-F1
#
_entry.id   AF-A0A3N9UM34-F1
#
_cell.length_a   1.000
_cell.length_b   1.000
_cell.length_c   1.000
_cell.angle_alpha   90.00
_cell.angle_beta   90.00
_cell.angle_gamma   90.00
#
_symmetry.space_group_name_H-M   'P 1'
#
loop_
_entity.id
_entity.type
_entity.pdbx_description
1 polymer ?
#
loop_
_entity_poly.entity_id
_entity_poly.type
_entity_poly.pdbx_seq_one_letter_code
_entity_poly.pdbx_strand_id
1 'polypeptide(L)'
;MSPMVNVFAFVFIVIPLSIYLLYLIIVTLKNSNSGKKYMFLGLHVSFVGGILAIDPNIDFKGFEYIIVLLGLILSMVGMSKADN
;
A
#
# COMPACT_ATOMS: atom_id res chain seq x y z
N MET A 1 -1.23 -1.76 26.16
CA MET A 1 -2.27 -2.64 25.57
C MET A 1 -1.87 -4.08 25.79
N SER A 2 -2.81 -4.98 26.13
CA SER A 2 -2.49 -6.40 26.25
C SER A 2 -2.15 -6.97 24.86
N PRO A 3 -1.27 -7.98 24.76
CA PRO A 3 -0.88 -8.57 23.47
C PRO A 3 -2.08 -9.07 22.67
N MET A 4 -3.16 -9.49 23.33
CA MET A 4 -4.40 -9.88 22.66
C MET A 4 -5.06 -8.73 21.89
N VAL A 5 -5.06 -7.50 22.42
CA VAL A 5 -5.70 -6.35 21.76
C VAL A 5 -4.97 -5.97 20.47
N ASN A 6 -3.64 -6.09 20.43
CA ASN A 6 -2.86 -5.82 19.22
C ASN A 6 -3.13 -6.86 18.13
N VAL A 7 -3.23 -8.15 18.50
CA VAL A 7 -3.59 -9.20 17.55
C VAL A 7 -5.00 -8.97 16.99
N PHE A 8 -5.95 -8.59 17.84
CA PHE A 8 -7.30 -8.25 17.40
C PHE A 8 -7.31 -7.06 16.43
N ALA A 9 -6.63 -5.96 16.75
CA ALA A 9 -6.54 -4.80 15.87
C ALA A 9 -5.90 -5.17 14.52
N PHE A 10 -4.84 -5.97 14.52
CA PHE A 10 -4.17 -6.41 13.30
C PHE A 10 -5.10 -7.23 12.40
N VAL A 11 -5.78 -8.23 12.98
CA VAL A 11 -6.65 -9.14 12.22
C VAL A 11 -7.90 -8.44 11.69
N PHE A 12 -8.52 -7.58 12.50
CA PHE A 12 -9.81 -6.98 12.15
C PHE A 12 -9.72 -5.64 11.43
N ILE A 13 -8.56 -4.97 11.47
CA ILE A 13 -8.39 -3.65 10.85
C ILE A 13 -7.33 -3.73 9.74
N VAL A 14 -6.13 -4.20 10.04
CA VAL A 14 -5.00 -4.12 9.09
C VAL A 14 -5.17 -5.08 7.92
N ILE A 15 -5.59 -6.32 8.17
CA ILE A 15 -5.84 -7.32 7.11
C ILE A 15 -6.95 -6.88 6.13
N PRO A 16 -8.16 -6.50 6.56
CA PRO A 16 -9.20 -6.07 5.61
C PRO A 16 -8.82 -4.78 4.89
N LEU A 17 -8.10 -3.85 5.53
CA LEU A 17 -7.64 -2.62 4.89
C LEU A 17 -6.61 -2.90 3.78
N SER A 18 -5.68 -3.82 4.01
CA SER A 18 -4.67 -4.23 3.02
C SER A 18 -5.29 -5.01 1.85
N ILE A 19 -6.29 -5.87 2.11
CA ILE A 19 -7.06 -6.54 1.06
C ILE A 19 -7.85 -5.52 0.23
N TYR A 20 -8.47 -4.54 0.87
CA TYR A 20 -9.20 -3.47 0.19
C TYR A 20 -8.27 -2.63 -0.70
N LEU A 21 -7.07 -2.29 -0.22
CA LEU A 21 -6.04 -1.61 -1.01
C LEU A 21 -5.61 -2.42 -2.23
N LEU A 22 -5.35 -3.72 -2.07
CA LEU A 22 -5.03 -4.63 -3.17
C LEU A 22 -6.15 -4.70 -4.20
N TYR A 23 -7.40 -4.82 -3.74
CA TYR A 23 -8.58 -4.80 -4.60
C TYR A 23 -8.67 -3.49 -5.41
N LEU A 24 -8.46 -2.35 -4.75
CA LEU A 24 -8.47 -1.02 -5.37
C LEU A 24 -7.38 -0.92 -6.45
N ILE A 25 -6.18 -1.44 -6.19
CA ILE A 25 -5.08 -1.49 -7.16
C ILE A 25 -5.49 -2.32 -8.39
N ILE A 26 -6.05 -3.52 -8.20
CA ILE A 26 -6.45 -4.43 -9.29
C ILE A 26 -7.58 -3.85 -10.14
N VAL A 27 -8.63 -3.33 -9.50
CA VAL A 27 -9.77 -2.71 -10.20
C VAL A 27 -9.31 -1.48 -10.96
N THR A 28 -8.46 -0.66 -10.34
CA THR A 28 -7.93 0.52 -11.02
C THR A 28 -7.13 0.07 -12.24
N LEU A 29 -6.21 -0.91 -12.10
CA LEU A 29 -5.34 -1.39 -13.20
C LEU A 29 -6.11 -1.87 -14.43
N LYS A 30 -7.28 -2.46 -14.19
CA LYS A 30 -8.14 -3.01 -15.23
C LYS A 30 -8.92 -1.95 -16.01
N ASN A 31 -9.16 -0.77 -15.42
CA ASN A 31 -10.23 0.13 -15.88
C ASN A 31 -9.80 1.57 -16.17
N SER A 32 -8.56 1.98 -15.86
CA SER A 32 -8.13 3.36 -16.04
C SER A 32 -7.17 3.54 -17.22
N ASN A 33 -7.59 4.43 -18.13
CA ASN A 33 -6.83 4.99 -19.26
C ASN A 33 -5.90 6.15 -18.86
N SER A 34 -5.75 6.43 -17.55
CA SER A 34 -5.00 7.61 -17.06
C SER A 34 -3.83 7.17 -16.18
N GLY A 35 -2.64 7.07 -16.79
CA GLY A 35 -1.37 6.77 -16.12
C GLY A 35 -1.10 7.61 -14.86
N LYS A 36 -1.44 8.91 -14.93
CA LYS A 36 -1.25 9.86 -13.81
C LYS A 36 -1.94 9.41 -12.53
N LYS A 37 -3.15 8.83 -12.62
CA LYS A 37 -3.88 8.33 -11.45
C LYS A 37 -3.16 7.18 -10.75
N TYR A 38 -2.52 6.29 -11.51
CA TYR A 38 -1.72 5.19 -10.97
C TYR A 38 -0.40 5.66 -10.38
N MET A 39 0.20 6.68 -10.99
CA MET A 39 1.41 7.29 -10.46
C MET A 39 1.16 7.83 -9.05
N PHE A 40 0.08 8.60 -8.87
CA PHE A 40 -0.31 9.12 -7.55
C PHE A 40 -0.76 8.02 -6.57
N LEU A 41 -1.46 6.99 -7.05
CA LEU A 41 -1.84 5.84 -6.22
C LEU A 41 -0.59 5.11 -5.68
N GLY A 42 0.39 4.83 -6.55
CA GLY A 42 1.64 4.20 -6.16
C GLY A 42 2.43 5.02 -5.15
N LEU A 43 2.54 6.33 -5.36
CA LEU A 43 3.16 7.24 -4.40
C LEU A 43 2.45 7.20 -3.05
N HIS A 44 1.11 7.25 -3.01
CA HIS A 44 0.34 7.16 -1.76
C HIS A 44 0.60 5.84 -1.03
N VAL A 45 0.61 4.70 -1.73
CA VAL A 45 0.91 3.39 -1.13
C VAL A 45 2.35 3.36 -0.59
N SER A 46 3.31 3.93 -1.32
CA SER A 46 4.71 3.97 -0.91
C SER A 46 4.91 4.86 0.33
N PHE A 47 4.22 5.99 0.42
CA PHE A 47 4.21 6.85 1.60
C PHE A 47 3.58 6.18 2.81
N VAL A 48 2.43 5.52 2.64
CA VAL A 48 1.79 4.77 3.73
C VAL A 48 2.71 3.65 4.22
N GLY A 49 3.29 2.87 3.31
CA GLY A 49 4.29 1.85 3.67
C GLY A 49 5.50 2.45 4.39
N GLY A 50 5.96 3.63 3.97
CA GLY A 50 7.12 4.31 4.56
C GLY A 50 6.86 4.83 5.96
N ILE A 51 5.67 5.37 6.20
CA ILE A 51 5.24 5.80 7.55
C ILE A 51 5.19 4.59 8.49
N LEU A 52 4.67 3.45 8.01
CA LEU A 52 4.64 2.22 8.79
C LEU A 52 6.06 1.69 9.07
N ALA A 53 6.96 1.77 8.09
CA ALA A 53 8.33 1.27 8.24
C ALA A 53 9.19 2.09 9.22
N ILE A 54 8.87 3.37 9.39
CA ILE A 54 9.62 4.30 10.26
C ILE A 54 9.07 4.28 11.70
N ASP A 55 7.82 3.88 11.93
CA ASP A 55 7.23 3.85 13.26
C ASP A 55 7.76 2.64 14.08
N PRO A 56 8.55 2.87 15.14
CA PRO A 56 9.13 1.80 15.95
C PRO A 56 8.08 1.01 16.76
N ASN A 57 6.84 1.50 16.85
CA ASN A 57 5.74 0.79 17.51
C ASN A 57 5.01 -0.17 16.56
N ILE A 58 5.33 -0.11 15.27
CA ILE A 58 4.74 -0.93 14.22
C ILE A 58 5.84 -1.84 13.69
N ASP A 59 5.79 -3.12 14.09
CA ASP A 59 6.72 -4.14 13.65
C ASP A 59 5.95 -5.31 13.02
N PHE A 60 5.81 -5.25 11.70
CA PHE A 60 5.38 -6.32 10.82
C PHE A 60 6.58 -7.11 10.29
N LYS A 61 7.70 -7.17 11.02
CA LYS A 61 8.88 -7.98 10.68
C LYS A 61 9.44 -7.67 9.29
N GLY A 62 9.36 -6.42 8.87
CA GLY A 62 9.89 -5.94 7.61
C GLY A 62 8.94 -6.05 6.41
N PHE A 63 7.68 -6.48 6.60
CA PHE A 63 6.67 -6.44 5.54
C PHE A 63 6.31 -5.00 5.10
N GLU A 64 6.56 -4.00 5.94
CA GLU A 64 6.38 -2.58 5.62
C GLU A 64 7.21 -2.15 4.41
N TYR A 65 8.45 -2.61 4.34
CA TYR A 65 9.36 -2.29 3.23
C TYR A 65 8.87 -2.91 1.90
N ILE A 66 8.17 -4.04 1.96
CA ILE A 66 7.55 -4.66 0.79
C ILE A 66 6.39 -3.78 0.27
N ILE A 67 5.62 -3.18 1.18
CA ILE A 67 4.55 -2.23 0.83
C ILE A 67 5.13 -0.98 0.17
N VAL A 68 6.23 -0.45 0.72
CA VAL A 68 6.96 0.69 0.12
C VAL A 68 7.38 0.37 -1.32
N LEU A 69 8.01 -0.79 -1.52
CA LEU A 69 8.53 -1.21 -2.81
C LEU A 69 7.40 -1.45 -3.83
N LEU A 70 6.29 -2.07 -3.43
CA LEU A 70 5.11 -2.26 -4.28
C LEU A 70 4.47 -0.94 -4.69
N GLY A 71 4.35 0.02 -3.77
CA GLY A 71 3.88 1.37 -4.09
C GLY A 71 4.78 2.07 -5.10
N LEU A 72 6.09 1.94 -4.96
CA LEU A 72 7.08 2.49 -5.88
C LEU A 72 6.96 1.89 -7.29
N ILE A 73 6.86 0.56 -7.38
CA ILE A 73 6.65 -0.14 -8.67
C ILE A 73 5.35 0.33 -9.32
N LEU A 74 4.27 0.43 -8.55
CA LEU A 74 2.98 0.90 -9.05
C LEU A 74 3.07 2.34 -9.56
N SER A 75 3.83 3.20 -8.87
CA SER A 75 4.09 4.57 -9.30
C SER A 75 4.84 4.62 -10.63
N MET A 76 5.88 3.80 -10.78
CA MET A 76 6.66 3.70 -12.02
C MET A 76 5.83 3.18 -13.20
N VAL A 77 5.02 2.15 -12.99
CA VAL A 77 4.09 1.63 -14.00
C VAL A 77 3.07 2.72 -14.39
N GLY A 78 2.56 3.46 -13.41
CA GLY A 78 1.67 4.58 -13.64
C GLY A 78 2.30 5.71 -14.46
N MET A 79 3.55 6.06 -14.14
CA MET A 79 4.34 7.05 -14.87
C MET A 79 4.55 6.63 -16.33
N SER A 80 4.92 5.36 -16.59
CA SER A 80 5.08 4.84 -17.95
C SER A 80 3.78 4.87 -18.76
N LYS A 81 2.62 4.66 -18.11
CA LYS A 81 1.30 4.80 -18.75
C LYS A 81 0.82 6.25 -18.88
N ALA A 82 1.50 7.22 -18.25
CA ALA A 82 1.10 8.63 -18.28
C ALA A 82 1.76 9.39 -19.43
N ASP A 83 2.94 8.93 -19.83
CA ASP A 83 3.76 9.49 -20.91
C ASP A 83 3.49 8.86 -22.29
N ASN A 84 2.73 7.75 -22.34
CA ASN A 84 2.19 7.16 -23.57
C ASN A 84 0.72 7.56 -23.76
#